data_AF-A0A832WCT5-F1
#
_entry.id   AF-A0A832WCT5-F1
#
_cell.length_a   1.000
_cell.length_b   1.000
_cell.length_c   1.000
_cell.angle_alpha   90.00
_cell.angle_beta   90.00
_cell.angle_gamma   90.00
#
_symmetry.space_group_name_H-M   'P 1'
#
loop_
_entity.id
_entity.type
_entity.pdbx_description
1 polymer ?
#
loop_
_entity_poly.entity_id
_entity_poly.type
_entity_poly.pdbx_seq_one_letter_code
_entity_poly.pdbx_strand_id
1 'polypeptide(L)'
;YDESKLLNWEIKCIREPEVENHFIGVFMYRNGTAYDYESVKGICYFHNNIAREEIPEITKFLQSKFEGKEMIKGDRVFLKDSKQIFSSKDIGKLAKEMEIKFNTKATISLEFEDISAEQLKEAG
;
A
#
# COMPACT_ATOMS: atom_id res chain seq x y z
N TYR A 1 18.08 -0.75 2.76
CA TYR A 1 17.86 -0.36 4.17
C TYR A 1 17.68 -1.59 5.04
N ASP A 2 17.80 -1.43 6.37
CA ASP A 2 17.42 -2.45 7.34
C ASP A 2 15.89 -2.51 7.43
N GLU A 3 15.30 -3.63 6.98
CA GLU A 3 13.85 -3.81 6.94
C GLU A 3 13.22 -3.75 8.33
N SER A 4 13.94 -4.12 9.39
CA SER A 4 13.42 -4.11 10.77
C SER A 4 13.06 -2.69 11.23
N LYS A 5 13.73 -1.67 10.66
CA LYS A 5 13.47 -0.26 10.93
C LYS A 5 12.32 0.33 10.13
N LEU A 6 11.82 -0.35 9.09
CA LEU A 6 10.72 0.18 8.28
C LEU A 6 9.41 0.17 9.09
N LEU A 7 8.90 1.35 9.44
CA LEU A 7 7.66 1.54 10.20
C LEU A 7 6.43 1.43 9.32
N ASN A 8 6.48 2.02 8.14
CA ASN A 8 5.42 1.90 7.15
C ASN A 8 5.94 2.18 5.74
N TRP A 9 5.12 1.78 4.77
CA TRP A 9 5.29 2.18 3.39
C TRP A 9 3.93 2.46 2.75
N GLU A 10 3.96 3.32 1.74
CA GLU A 10 2.82 3.63 0.87
C GLU A 10 3.27 3.56 -0.60
N ILE A 11 2.40 3.02 -1.45
CA ILE A 11 2.47 3.08 -2.90
C ILE A 11 1.25 3.85 -3.36
N LYS A 12 1.46 5.09 -3.82
CA LYS A 12 0.41 5.91 -4.41
C LYS A 12 0.42 5.76 -5.93
N CYS A 13 -0.64 5.15 -6.45
CA CYS A 13 -0.83 4.87 -7.88
C CYS A 13 -1.83 5.87 -8.48
N ILE A 14 -1.35 6.84 -9.26
CA ILE A 14 -2.17 7.87 -9.91
C ILE A 14 -2.51 7.41 -11.33
N ARG A 15 -3.79 7.43 -11.71
CA ARG A 15 -4.24 7.08 -13.08
C ARG A 15 -3.68 8.07 -14.09
N GLU A 16 -3.33 7.57 -15.27
CA GLU A 16 -2.94 8.42 -16.39
C GLU A 16 -4.04 8.46 -17.48
N PRO A 17 -4.39 9.64 -18.02
CA PRO A 17 -3.89 10.97 -17.63
C PRO A 17 -4.42 11.42 -16.24
N GLU A 18 -3.65 12.26 -15.55
CA GLU A 18 -4.03 12.77 -14.23
C GLU A 18 -5.22 13.75 -14.36
N VAL A 19 -6.40 13.25 -14.06
CA VAL A 19 -7.67 13.98 -14.07
C VAL A 19 -8.34 13.75 -12.72
N GLU A 20 -8.91 14.79 -12.11
CA GLU A 20 -9.73 14.68 -10.88
C GLU A 20 -9.12 13.85 -9.74
N ASN A 21 -7.80 13.77 -9.63
CA ASN A 21 -7.10 12.99 -8.59
C ASN A 21 -7.56 11.52 -8.50
N HIS A 22 -7.73 10.82 -9.63
CA HIS A 22 -8.00 9.38 -9.62
C HIS A 22 -6.76 8.61 -9.15
N PHE A 23 -6.81 8.02 -7.96
CA PHE A 23 -5.67 7.25 -7.45
C PHE A 23 -6.07 6.11 -6.52
N ILE A 24 -5.14 5.16 -6.37
CA ILE A 24 -5.20 4.05 -5.41
C ILE A 24 -3.95 4.17 -4.53
N GLY A 25 -4.13 4.35 -3.21
CA GLY A 25 -3.04 4.34 -2.24
C GLY A 25 -3.01 3.00 -1.51
N VAL A 26 -1.98 2.18 -1.75
CA VAL A 26 -1.77 0.90 -1.05
C VAL A 26 -0.71 1.11 0.01
N PHE A 27 -0.98 0.74 1.26
CA PHE A 27 -0.08 1.02 2.37
C PHE A 27 -0.11 -0.06 3.42
N MET A 28 0.92 -0.05 4.27
CA MET A 28 1.03 -0.98 5.39
C MET A 28 1.79 -0.33 6.54
N TYR A 29 1.25 -0.44 7.75
CA TYR A 29 1.92 -0.07 8.98
C TYR A 29 2.44 -1.32 9.70
N ARG A 30 3.71 -1.33 10.09
CA ARG A 30 4.33 -2.40 10.90
C ARG A 30 3.53 -2.66 12.15
N ASN A 31 3.04 -1.62 12.82
CA ASN A 31 2.26 -1.71 14.06
C ASN A 31 0.76 -1.91 13.84
N GLY A 32 0.35 -2.07 12.57
CA GLY A 32 -1.04 -2.23 12.14
C GLY A 32 -1.73 -0.88 11.91
N THR A 33 -2.82 -0.95 11.14
CA THR A 33 -3.61 0.21 10.74
C THR A 33 -4.80 0.37 11.68
N ALA A 34 -5.04 1.58 12.17
CA ALA A 34 -6.14 1.87 13.08
C ALA A 34 -7.52 1.58 12.44
N TYR A 35 -8.29 0.75 13.14
CA TYR A 35 -9.67 0.39 12.87
C TYR A 35 -10.49 0.56 14.17
N ASP A 36 -11.09 1.75 14.34
CA ASP A 36 -11.78 2.13 15.60
C ASP A 36 -10.80 2.09 16.78
N TYR A 37 -11.05 1.22 17.77
CA TYR A 37 -10.21 1.04 18.95
C TYR A 37 -9.19 -0.10 18.78
N GLU A 38 -9.15 -0.75 17.61
CA GLU A 38 -8.26 -1.87 17.31
C GLU A 38 -7.21 -1.49 16.26
N SER A 39 -6.08 -2.21 16.28
CA SER A 39 -5.07 -2.15 15.23
C SER A 39 -5.12 -3.42 14.39
N VAL A 40 -5.33 -3.26 13.08
CA VAL A 40 -5.44 -4.37 12.13
C VAL A 40 -4.11 -4.55 11.42
N LYS A 41 -3.52 -5.75 11.52
CA LYS A 41 -2.32 -6.13 10.76
C LYS A 41 -2.70 -6.52 9.33
N GLY A 42 -1.81 -6.20 8.40
CA GLY A 42 -1.97 -6.51 6.98
C GLY A 42 -1.95 -5.27 6.11
N ILE A 43 -2.10 -5.49 4.81
CA ILE A 43 -2.11 -4.44 3.79
C ILE A 43 -3.47 -3.77 3.78
N CYS A 44 -3.46 -2.46 3.62
CA CYS A 44 -4.65 -1.66 3.44
C CYS A 44 -4.54 -0.91 2.12
N TYR A 45 -5.67 -0.55 1.53
CA TYR A 45 -5.66 0.46 0.49
C TYR A 45 -6.82 1.41 0.66
N PHE A 46 -6.67 2.60 0.09
CA PHE A 46 -7.71 3.59 -0.07
C PHE A 46 -7.71 4.07 -1.51
N HIS A 47 -8.81 4.65 -1.92
CA HIS A 47 -8.96 5.12 -3.29
C HIS A 47 -9.66 6.47 -3.31
N ASN A 48 -9.40 7.25 -4.36
CA ASN A 48 -10.10 8.49 -4.62
C ASN A 48 -10.62 8.48 -6.05
N ASN A 49 -11.90 8.80 -6.21
CA ASN A 49 -12.61 8.88 -7.50
C ASN A 49 -12.55 7.60 -8.37
N ILE A 50 -12.17 6.45 -7.80
CA ILE A 50 -12.20 5.17 -8.51
C ILE A 50 -13.65 4.64 -8.57
N ALA A 51 -14.06 4.13 -9.73
CA ALA A 51 -15.40 3.59 -9.94
C ALA A 51 -15.65 2.38 -9.02
N ARG A 52 -16.88 2.26 -8.49
CA ARG A 52 -17.22 1.24 -7.50
C ARG A 52 -17.04 -0.18 -8.03
N GLU A 53 -17.28 -0.38 -9.31
CA GLU A 53 -17.09 -1.66 -10.02
C GLU A 53 -15.63 -2.10 -10.11
N GLU A 54 -14.66 -1.19 -9.97
CA GLU A 54 -13.22 -1.51 -10.02
C GLU A 54 -12.67 -1.95 -8.65
N ILE A 55 -13.36 -1.58 -7.56
CA ILE A 55 -12.93 -1.89 -6.18
C ILE A 55 -12.77 -3.40 -5.94
N PRO A 56 -13.70 -4.28 -6.38
CA PRO A 56 -13.52 -5.73 -6.26
C PRO A 56 -12.32 -6.26 -7.04
N GLU A 57 -11.95 -5.64 -8.17
CA GLU A 57 -10.79 -6.06 -8.96
C GLU A 57 -9.48 -5.71 -8.22
N ILE A 58 -9.40 -4.49 -7.67
CA ILE A 58 -8.26 -4.04 -6.84
C ILE A 58 -8.11 -4.96 -5.63
N THR A 59 -9.20 -5.23 -4.92
CA THR A 59 -9.21 -6.13 -3.76
C THR A 59 -8.73 -7.53 -4.12
N LYS A 60 -9.30 -8.14 -5.17
CA LYS A 60 -8.90 -9.48 -5.63
C LYS A 60 -7.44 -9.55 -6.05
N PHE A 61 -6.95 -8.52 -6.74
CA PHE A 61 -5.56 -8.43 -7.14
C PHE A 61 -4.62 -8.47 -5.92
N LEU A 62 -4.89 -7.66 -4.90
CA LEU A 62 -4.10 -7.62 -3.68
C LEU A 62 -4.24 -8.92 -2.86
N GLN A 63 -5.46 -9.45 -2.71
CA GLN A 63 -5.69 -10.75 -2.04
C GLN A 63 -4.99 -11.92 -2.74
N SER A 64 -4.90 -11.91 -4.07
CA SER A 64 -4.18 -12.97 -4.80
C SER A 64 -2.68 -13.01 -4.48
N LYS A 65 -2.12 -11.91 -3.97
CA LYS A 65 -0.70 -11.77 -3.63
C LYS A 65 -0.41 -11.94 -2.14
N PHE A 66 -1.32 -11.45 -1.31
CA PHE A 66 -1.09 -11.31 0.13
C PHE A 66 -2.12 -12.03 0.99
N GLU A 67 -3.13 -12.64 0.38
CA GLU A 67 -4.26 -13.25 1.07
C GLU A 67 -4.98 -12.22 1.96
N GLY A 68 -5.51 -12.66 3.10
CA GLY A 68 -6.17 -11.80 4.06
C GLY A 68 -7.68 -11.63 3.83
N LYS A 69 -8.37 -11.34 4.93
CA LYS A 69 -9.82 -11.15 4.94
C LYS A 69 -10.16 -9.71 4.61
N GLU A 70 -10.98 -9.52 3.59
CA GLU A 70 -11.52 -8.21 3.23
C GLU A 70 -12.38 -7.64 4.37
N MET A 71 -12.10 -6.39 4.75
CA MET A 71 -12.92 -5.56 5.63
C MET A 71 -12.97 -4.13 5.07
N ILE A 72 -14.17 -3.53 5.00
CA ILE A 72 -14.37 -2.20 4.41
C ILE A 72 -14.74 -1.19 5.50
N LYS A 73 -14.15 0.01 5.46
CA LYS A 73 -14.49 1.14 6.33
C LYS A 73 -14.35 2.47 5.59
N GLY A 74 -15.49 3.04 5.20
CA GLY A 74 -15.51 4.21 4.31
C GLY A 74 -14.82 3.87 3.00
N ASP A 75 -13.89 4.72 2.55
CA ASP A 75 -13.11 4.52 1.32
C ASP A 75 -11.84 3.67 1.53
N ARG A 76 -11.68 3.06 2.71
CA ARG A 76 -10.57 2.17 3.03
C ARG A 76 -11.00 0.71 3.00
N VAL A 77 -10.16 -0.12 2.40
CA VAL A 77 -10.28 -1.57 2.40
C VAL A 77 -9.05 -2.16 3.09
N PHE A 78 -9.29 -3.07 4.01
CA PHE A 78 -8.28 -3.76 4.80
C PHE A 78 -8.25 -5.21 4.34
N LEU A 79 -7.05 -5.74 4.12
CA LEU A 79 -6.83 -7.18 4.00
C LEU A 79 -6.30 -7.67 5.35
N LYS A 80 -7.24 -7.87 6.28
CA LYS A 80 -6.92 -8.27 7.65
C LYS A 80 -6.13 -9.58 7.65
N ASP A 81 -5.07 -9.60 8.43
CA ASP A 81 -4.15 -10.73 8.60
C ASP A 81 -3.49 -11.17 7.27
N SER A 82 -3.43 -10.27 6.27
CA SER A 82 -2.67 -10.52 5.05
C SER A 82 -1.18 -10.60 5.33
N LYS A 83 -0.46 -11.28 4.43
CA LYS A 83 1.00 -11.29 4.41
C LYS A 83 1.54 -9.86 4.36
N GLN A 84 2.53 -9.59 5.20
CA GLN A 84 3.22 -8.30 5.29
C GLN A 84 4.53 -8.36 4.49
N ILE A 85 4.90 -7.24 3.87
CA ILE A 85 6.16 -7.09 3.11
C ILE A 85 6.92 -5.88 3.63
N PHE A 86 8.24 -6.01 3.77
CA PHE A 86 9.11 -4.94 4.25
C PHE A 86 10.33 -4.73 3.36
N SER A 87 10.55 -5.59 2.37
CA SER A 87 11.69 -5.49 1.47
C SER A 87 11.43 -4.46 0.38
N SER A 88 12.45 -3.67 0.04
CA SER A 88 12.39 -2.72 -1.09
C SER A 88 12.06 -3.42 -2.40
N LYS A 89 12.54 -4.66 -2.57
CA LYS A 89 12.28 -5.50 -3.74
C LYS A 89 10.79 -5.84 -3.88
N ASP A 90 10.15 -6.28 -2.80
CA ASP A 90 8.73 -6.67 -2.85
C ASP A 90 7.82 -5.46 -2.99
N ILE A 91 8.13 -4.35 -2.30
CA ILE A 91 7.38 -3.09 -2.41
C ILE A 91 7.51 -2.51 -3.83
N GLY A 92 8.73 -2.48 -4.37
CA GLY A 92 8.98 -2.02 -5.75
C GLY A 92 8.32 -2.92 -6.81
N LYS A 93 8.32 -4.24 -6.57
CA LYS A 93 7.60 -5.19 -7.44
C LYS A 93 6.09 -4.93 -7.41
N LEU A 94 5.50 -4.77 -6.22
CA LEU A 94 4.07 -4.46 -6.09
C LEU A 94 3.73 -3.14 -6.80
N ALA A 95 4.54 -2.10 -6.63
CA ALA A 95 4.35 -0.83 -7.31
C ALA A 95 4.32 -1.02 -8.83
N LYS A 96 5.29 -1.77 -9.38
CA LYS A 96 5.35 -2.00 -10.82
C LYS A 96 4.16 -2.82 -11.35
N GLU A 97 3.74 -3.83 -10.59
CA GLU A 97 2.58 -4.63 -10.95
C GLU A 97 1.28 -3.82 -10.91
N MET A 98 1.14 -2.89 -9.95
CA MET A 98 0.02 -1.94 -9.89
C MET A 98 0.01 -1.00 -11.10
N GLU A 99 1.16 -0.44 -11.48
CA GLU A 99 1.29 0.42 -12.67
C GLU A 99 0.77 -0.26 -13.93
N ILE A 100 1.22 -1.49 -14.17
CA ILE A 100 0.86 -2.27 -15.35
C ILE A 100 -0.62 -2.67 -15.30
N LYS A 101 -1.10 -3.16 -14.16
CA LYS A 101 -2.45 -3.72 -14.03
C LYS A 101 -3.54 -2.66 -14.13
N PHE A 102 -3.29 -1.46 -13.58
CA PHE A 102 -4.31 -0.41 -13.43
C PHE A 102 -4.03 0.84 -14.25
N ASN A 103 -3.04 0.80 -15.15
CA ASN A 103 -2.63 1.93 -15.98
C ASN A 103 -2.39 3.20 -15.15
N THR A 104 -1.48 3.09 -14.18
CA THR A 104 -1.14 4.15 -13.23
C THR A 104 0.35 4.42 -13.21
N LYS A 105 0.72 5.58 -12.68
CA LYS A 105 2.08 5.92 -12.28
C LYS A 105 2.22 5.80 -10.76
N ALA A 106 3.20 5.02 -10.29
CA ALA A 106 3.38 4.75 -8.87
C ALA A 106 4.46 5.63 -8.25
N THR A 107 4.21 6.12 -7.04
CA THR A 107 5.20 6.74 -6.15
C THR A 107 5.27 5.94 -4.86
N ILE A 108 6.49 5.59 -4.42
CA ILE A 108 6.72 4.84 -3.18
C ILE A 108 7.21 5.80 -2.11
N SER A 109 6.62 5.72 -0.93
CA SER A 109 7.06 6.43 0.28
C SER A 109 7.36 5.41 1.36
N LEU A 110 8.51 5.57 2.04
CA LEU A 110 8.99 4.70 3.10
C LEU A 110 9.25 5.53 4.35
N GLU A 111 8.78 5.07 5.50
CA GLU A 111 9.02 5.72 6.80
C GLU A 111 9.75 4.74 7.74
N PHE A 112 10.78 5.22 8.42
CA PHE A 112 11.68 4.41 9.23
C PHE A 112 11.74 4.91 10.68
N GLU A 113 11.99 3.98 11.61
CA GLU A 113 12.31 4.27 13.00
C GLU A 113 13.83 4.48 13.15
N ASP A 114 14.22 5.54 13.86
CA ASP A 114 15.59 5.80 14.30
C ASP A 114 16.68 5.51 13.24
N ILE A 115 16.50 6.11 12.06
CA ILE A 115 17.46 6.03 10.95
C ILE A 115 18.23 7.36 10.84
N SER A 116 19.55 7.29 10.64
CA SER A 116 20.34 8.50 10.38
C SER A 116 20.08 9.02 8.96
N ALA A 117 20.42 10.30 8.73
CA ALA A 117 20.30 10.89 7.40
C ALA A 117 21.18 10.17 6.35
N GLU A 118 22.36 9.65 6.72
CA GLU A 118 23.18 8.86 5.80
C GLU A 118 22.52 7.52 5.45
N GLN A 119 21.98 6.81 6.45
CA GLN A 119 21.29 5.54 6.24
C GLN A 119 20.02 5.69 5.40
N LEU A 120 19.33 6.83 5.51
CA LEU A 120 18.17 7.16 4.70
C LEU A 120 18.55 7.38 3.23
N LYS A 121 19.73 7.95 2.96
CA LYS A 121 20.24 8.14 1.59
C LYS A 121 20.65 6.81 0.93
N GLU A 122 21.10 5.84 1.70
CA GLU A 122 21.38 4.48 1.21
C GLU A 122 20.10 3.64 1.05
N ALA A 123 18.98 4.08 1.63
CA ALA A 123 17.69 3.41 1.57
C ALA A 123 16.91 3.72 0.27
N GLY A 124 17.28 4.79 -0.44
CA GLY A 124 16.62 5.30 -1.66
C GLY A 124 17.54 5.31 -2.87
#